data_AF-A0A920CSQ9-F1
#
_entry.id   AF-A0A920CSQ9-F1
#
_cell.length_a   1.000
_cell.length_b   1.000
_cell.length_c   1.000
_cell.angle_alpha   90.00
_cell.angle_beta   90.00
_cell.angle_gamma   90.00
#
_symmetry.space_group_name_H-M   'P 1'
#
loop_
_entity.id
_entity.type
_entity.pdbx_description
1 polymer ?
#
loop_
_entity_poly.entity_id
_entity_poly.type
_entity_poly.pdbx_seq_one_letter_code
_entity_poly.pdbx_strand_id
1 'polypeptide(L)'
;MSKHLWLQKQQGEARLRLQELADLFEGKALMALLSKAEKQGLMDSSASTAQAEPEAQAEPEAQTAPTTSVAPASSAPGSEPLVLLQNDAGAGYCLERASINAGLKRLRDMTQQQKRQRWQAARLRIDEQLRDERLYLVHCIDHCLLCWRRVDADLGPLGEPHAVLRDAQGMIEHDEQELPEVTLRALETAAARALYALWLDVGSVLVAISGTGSLAIRDAWSIEQQQPLDRAILNESLNRWLESWELDREQPFRLGADPELIFVDESNKLVSASSILLDYTSEEIGIDALLYKNKLIYPIVELRPRPASHPARLFATLHRLLKELNELAAEQNLRWQAGAMPIKGVALGGHLHVSGIPLTPRLLRLLDVMLALPFAALADESGKARNDKFGGLGDYRKQFHGGFEYRTLPSWLVSPALTKAAIYVCWLTVEQRFALAERLHSDDLRAVAEAYAQGAREQLCALAQKYIELLISLTTDRRLVEGVQPLQRALQQRSTWNEQSDIRQRWKLAERSLEREEQPKA
;
A
#
# COMPACT_ATOMS: atom_id res chain seq x y z
N MET A 1 1.68 28.84 6.98
CA MET A 1 0.33 28.34 6.62
C MET A 1 -0.62 28.71 7.75
N SER A 2 -1.79 29.31 7.51
CA SER A 2 -2.68 29.73 8.61
C SER A 2 -3.27 28.50 9.33
N LYS A 3 -3.54 28.61 10.64
CA LYS A 3 -4.20 27.56 11.44
C LYS A 3 -5.48 27.03 10.78
N HIS A 4 -6.18 27.90 10.05
CA HIS A 4 -7.38 27.59 9.28
C HIS A 4 -7.10 26.69 8.06
N LEU A 5 -6.04 26.98 7.29
CA LEU A 5 -5.67 26.15 6.13
C LEU A 5 -5.17 24.76 6.56
N TRP A 6 -4.45 24.69 7.68
CA TRP A 6 -3.99 23.42 8.26
C TRP A 6 -5.16 22.56 8.74
N LEU A 7 -6.12 23.15 9.47
CA LEU A 7 -7.35 22.48 9.88
C LEU A 7 -8.18 22.01 8.68
N GLN A 8 -8.31 22.81 7.62
CA GLN A 8 -9.01 22.39 6.40
C GLN A 8 -8.32 21.22 5.68
N LYS A 9 -6.99 21.22 5.58
CA LYS A 9 -6.24 20.10 4.99
C LYS A 9 -6.41 18.82 5.81
N GLN A 10 -6.32 18.92 7.13
CA GLN A 10 -6.55 17.79 8.05
C GLN A 10 -8.01 17.30 8.02
N GLN A 11 -8.98 18.19 7.88
CA GLN A 11 -10.40 17.83 7.67
C GLN A 11 -10.62 17.14 6.32
N GLY A 12 -9.91 17.56 5.26
CA GLY A 12 -9.94 16.90 3.96
C GLY A 12 -9.37 15.47 4.00
N GLU A 13 -8.22 15.29 4.66
CA GLU A 13 -7.60 13.97 4.89
C GLU A 13 -8.51 13.08 5.77
N ALA A 14 -9.10 13.64 6.83
CA ALA A 14 -10.07 12.94 7.68
C ALA A 14 -11.36 12.57 6.91
N ARG A 15 -11.79 13.39 5.94
CA ARG A 15 -12.95 13.12 5.09
C ARG A 15 -12.67 11.97 4.13
N LEU A 16 -11.48 11.94 3.51
CA LEU A 16 -11.02 10.81 2.72
C LEU A 16 -10.97 9.52 3.57
N ARG A 17 -10.40 9.59 4.79
CA ARG A 17 -10.35 8.42 5.70
C ARG A 17 -11.71 7.97 6.22
N LEU A 18 -12.66 8.89 6.47
CA LEU A 18 -14.05 8.54 6.80
C LEU A 18 -14.75 7.85 5.63
N GLN A 19 -14.39 8.20 4.40
CA GLN A 19 -14.87 7.54 3.19
C GLN A 19 -14.17 6.19 2.96
N GLU A 20 -12.90 6.02 3.34
CA GLU A 20 -12.23 4.72 3.35
C GLU A 20 -12.80 3.78 4.45
N LEU A 21 -13.12 4.33 5.63
CA LEU A 21 -13.84 3.61 6.68
C LEU A 21 -15.28 3.29 6.26
N ALA A 22 -15.89 4.11 5.39
CA ALA A 22 -17.17 3.81 4.76
C ALA A 22 -17.10 2.58 3.85
N ASP A 23 -16.03 2.48 3.06
CA ASP A 23 -15.81 1.35 2.16
C ASP A 23 -15.51 0.04 2.93
N LEU A 24 -15.08 0.14 4.19
CA LEU A 24 -14.81 -0.97 5.10
C LEU A 24 -15.99 -1.35 6.01
N PHE A 25 -17.00 -0.49 6.20
CA PHE A 25 -18.10 -0.72 7.14
C PHE A 25 -19.48 -0.60 6.48
N GLU A 26 -20.40 -1.49 6.89
CA GLU A 26 -21.78 -1.56 6.41
C GLU A 26 -22.48 -0.18 6.37
N GLY A 27 -22.98 0.21 5.20
CA GLY A 27 -23.45 1.56 4.86
C GLY A 27 -24.56 2.19 5.73
N LYS A 28 -25.15 1.46 6.68
CA LYS A 28 -26.10 2.03 7.65
C LYS A 28 -25.43 2.81 8.78
N ALA A 29 -24.24 2.40 9.23
CA ALA A 29 -23.50 3.12 10.28
C ALA A 29 -22.90 4.43 9.76
N LEU A 30 -22.50 4.42 8.49
CA LEU A 30 -21.93 5.56 7.78
C LEU A 30 -22.92 6.73 7.65
N MET A 31 -24.14 6.48 7.18
CA MET A 31 -25.14 7.53 6.99
C MET A 31 -25.53 8.19 8.33
N ALA A 32 -25.53 7.42 9.42
CA ALA A 32 -25.75 7.94 10.75
C ALA A 32 -24.57 8.80 11.26
N LEU A 33 -23.33 8.44 10.91
CA LEU A 33 -22.12 9.19 11.26
C LEU A 33 -21.95 10.47 10.44
N LEU A 34 -22.19 10.42 9.13
CA LEU A 34 -22.15 11.59 8.23
C LEU A 34 -23.25 12.59 8.61
N SER A 35 -24.49 12.12 8.81
CA SER A 35 -25.59 12.97 9.27
C SER A 35 -25.32 13.59 10.65
N LYS A 36 -24.58 12.89 11.52
CA LYS A 36 -24.20 13.41 12.84
C LYS A 36 -23.04 14.41 12.76
N ALA A 37 -22.08 14.21 11.85
CA ALA A 37 -20.97 15.12 11.61
C ALA A 37 -21.46 16.45 10.98
N GLU A 38 -22.40 16.39 10.05
CA GLU A 38 -23.08 17.57 9.49
C GLU A 38 -23.86 18.34 10.57
N LYS A 39 -24.62 17.62 11.41
CA LYS A 39 -25.36 18.23 12.54
C LYS A 39 -24.46 18.85 13.62
N GLN A 40 -23.19 18.46 13.68
CA GLN A 40 -22.21 18.98 14.65
C GLN A 40 -21.36 20.12 14.08
N GLY A 41 -21.64 20.60 12.86
CA GLY A 41 -20.90 21.71 12.24
C GLY A 41 -19.46 21.34 11.87
N LEU A 42 -19.15 20.04 11.76
CA LEU A 42 -17.84 19.55 11.34
C LEU A 42 -17.68 19.52 9.81
N MET A 43 -18.75 19.83 9.07
CA MET A 43 -18.75 19.98 7.62
C MET A 43 -19.50 21.27 7.26
N ASP A 44 -18.78 22.27 6.75
CA ASP A 44 -19.39 23.49 6.24
C ASP A 44 -19.50 23.37 4.71
N SER A 45 -20.73 23.45 4.18
CA SER A 45 -21.03 23.25 2.76
C SER A 45 -20.85 24.50 1.90
N SER A 46 -20.38 25.62 2.48
CA SER A 46 -20.23 26.90 1.79
C SER A 46 -18.80 27.40 1.80
N ALA A 47 -17.95 26.86 0.92
CA ALA A 47 -16.70 27.52 0.52
C ALA A 47 -16.26 27.05 -0.88
N SER A 48 -16.98 27.51 -1.90
CA SER A 48 -16.51 27.49 -3.29
C SER A 48 -16.99 28.76 -3.98
N THR A 49 -16.06 29.70 -4.17
CA THR A 49 -15.91 30.59 -5.33
C THR A 49 -14.88 31.67 -4.98
N ALA A 50 -13.65 31.50 -5.44
CA ALA A 50 -12.71 32.60 -5.63
C ALA A 50 -12.15 32.48 -7.04
N GLN A 51 -12.58 33.39 -7.90
CA GLN A 51 -12.14 33.56 -9.28
C GLN A 51 -10.67 33.97 -9.29
N ALA A 52 -9.86 33.33 -10.15
CA ALA A 52 -8.50 33.75 -10.46
C ALA A 52 -8.51 34.63 -11.72
N GLU A 53 -7.96 35.83 -11.62
CA GLU A 53 -7.64 36.72 -12.74
C GLU A 53 -6.37 36.26 -13.48
N PRO A 54 -6.16 36.67 -14.75
CA PRO A 54 -5.12 36.10 -15.61
C PRO A 54 -3.80 36.88 -15.50
N GLU A 55 -2.69 36.17 -15.26
CA GLU A 55 -1.34 36.72 -15.35
C GLU A 55 -0.73 36.55 -16.75
N ALA A 56 0.07 37.56 -17.10
CA ALA A 56 0.52 37.91 -18.43
C ALA A 56 1.55 36.93 -19.04
N GLN A 57 1.45 36.81 -20.36
CA GLN A 57 2.37 36.10 -21.24
C GLN A 57 3.75 36.77 -21.24
N ALA A 58 4.80 35.96 -21.07
CA ALA A 58 6.16 36.27 -21.51
C ALA A 58 6.64 35.11 -22.38
N GLU A 59 6.88 35.39 -23.66
CA GLU A 59 7.50 34.49 -24.63
C GLU A 59 8.94 34.15 -24.23
N PRO A 60 9.43 32.94 -24.57
CA PRO A 60 10.84 32.80 -24.87
C PRO A 60 11.08 32.34 -26.31
N GLU A 61 12.04 33.05 -26.88
CA GLU A 61 12.76 32.90 -28.14
C GLU A 61 13.02 31.47 -28.61
N ALA A 62 12.83 31.29 -29.92
CA ALA A 62 13.18 30.11 -30.68
C ALA A 62 14.70 29.90 -30.75
N GLN A 63 15.17 28.72 -30.34
CA GLN A 63 16.46 28.18 -30.75
C GLN A 63 16.26 26.82 -31.42
N THR A 64 16.44 26.83 -32.74
CA THR A 64 16.52 25.67 -33.62
C THR A 64 17.77 24.84 -33.32
N ALA A 65 17.60 23.54 -33.07
CA ALA A 65 18.67 22.54 -33.04
C ALA A 65 18.20 21.25 -33.75
N PRO A 66 19.14 20.45 -34.29
CA PRO A 66 18.97 19.79 -35.59
C PRO A 66 18.30 18.41 -35.48
N THR A 67 17.55 18.08 -36.54
CA THR A 67 17.07 16.72 -36.85
C THR A 67 18.25 15.79 -37.16
N THR A 68 18.55 14.87 -36.25
CA THR A 68 19.35 13.68 -36.54
C THR A 68 18.45 12.45 -36.50
N SER A 69 18.19 11.85 -37.67
CA SER A 69 17.56 10.55 -37.77
C SER A 69 18.53 9.49 -37.26
N VAL A 70 18.21 8.86 -36.13
CA VAL A 70 18.91 7.66 -35.66
C VAL A 70 18.16 6.45 -36.22
N ALA A 71 18.84 5.71 -37.09
CA ALA A 71 18.39 4.43 -37.61
C ALA A 71 18.23 3.40 -36.46
N PRO A 72 17.30 2.43 -36.57
CA PRO A 72 17.07 1.46 -35.51
C PRO A 72 18.31 0.59 -35.27
N ALA A 73 18.72 0.52 -34.00
CA ALA A 73 19.78 -0.37 -33.55
C ALA A 73 19.38 -1.83 -33.81
N SER A 74 20.28 -2.58 -34.44
CA SER A 74 20.10 -4.00 -34.72
C SER A 74 19.98 -4.78 -33.41
N SER A 75 18.86 -5.50 -33.26
CA SER A 75 18.62 -6.47 -32.20
C SER A 75 19.73 -7.53 -32.15
N ALA A 76 20.26 -7.78 -30.96
CA ALA A 76 21.12 -8.93 -30.70
C ALA A 76 20.39 -10.25 -31.03
N PRO A 77 21.06 -11.23 -31.67
CA PRO A 77 20.46 -12.51 -31.99
C PRO A 77 20.35 -13.34 -30.71
N GLY A 78 19.13 -13.51 -30.20
CA GLY A 78 18.84 -14.30 -28.99
C GLY A 78 17.67 -13.80 -28.13
N SER A 79 17.01 -12.69 -28.49
CA SER A 79 15.75 -12.30 -27.84
C SER A 79 14.60 -13.06 -28.50
N GLU A 80 14.06 -14.05 -27.78
CA GLU A 80 12.76 -14.65 -28.14
C GLU A 80 11.70 -13.55 -28.25
N PRO A 81 10.81 -13.60 -29.25
CA PRO A 81 9.77 -12.59 -29.42
C PRO A 81 8.83 -12.54 -28.21
N LEU A 82 8.37 -11.33 -27.92
CA LEU A 82 7.44 -10.95 -26.87
C LEU A 82 6.00 -11.31 -27.31
N VAL A 83 5.42 -12.38 -26.76
CA VAL A 83 3.99 -12.76 -26.87
C VAL A 83 3.49 -13.02 -28.31
N LEU A 84 3.38 -14.29 -28.67
CA LEU A 84 2.53 -14.71 -29.80
C LEU A 84 1.03 -14.56 -29.45
N LEU A 85 0.45 -13.39 -29.76
CA LEU A 85 -0.99 -13.28 -30.05
C LEU A 85 -1.24 -13.92 -31.43
N GLN A 86 -1.67 -15.19 -31.48
CA GLN A 86 -2.19 -15.73 -32.74
C GLN A 86 -3.67 -15.41 -32.91
N ASN A 87 -3.92 -14.50 -33.85
CA ASN A 87 -5.21 -14.00 -34.28
C ASN A 87 -5.97 -15.04 -35.13
N ASP A 88 -7.31 -14.91 -35.11
CA ASP A 88 -8.30 -15.40 -36.10
C ASP A 88 -8.73 -16.89 -36.15
N ALA A 89 -8.16 -17.82 -35.38
CA ALA A 89 -8.55 -19.25 -35.48
C ALA A 89 -8.84 -20.00 -34.16
N GLY A 90 -9.20 -19.29 -33.09
CA GLY A 90 -9.72 -19.93 -31.87
C GLY A 90 -8.67 -20.49 -30.89
N ALA A 91 -7.40 -20.11 -31.02
CA ALA A 91 -6.40 -20.36 -29.97
C ALA A 91 -6.54 -19.32 -28.83
N GLY A 92 -6.39 -19.76 -27.57
CA GLY A 92 -6.49 -18.89 -26.38
C GLY A 92 -5.31 -17.94 -26.20
N TYR A 93 -5.41 -17.03 -25.22
CA TYR A 93 -4.27 -16.19 -24.81
C TYR A 93 -3.18 -17.07 -24.18
N CYS A 94 -1.92 -16.83 -24.52
CA CYS A 94 -0.76 -17.42 -23.85
C CYS A 94 0.19 -16.30 -23.43
N LEU A 95 0.41 -16.15 -22.12
CA LEU A 95 1.40 -15.22 -21.60
C LEU A 95 2.74 -15.96 -21.49
N GLU A 96 3.65 -15.73 -22.44
CA GLU A 96 4.89 -16.52 -22.56
C GLU A 96 5.92 -16.29 -21.43
N ARG A 97 5.70 -15.28 -20.56
CA ARG A 97 6.61 -15.02 -19.43
C ARG A 97 6.08 -15.69 -18.18
N ALA A 98 6.81 -16.71 -17.70
CA ALA A 98 6.50 -17.47 -16.48
C ALA A 98 6.29 -16.61 -15.21
N SER A 99 6.76 -15.35 -15.21
CA SER A 99 6.60 -14.41 -14.10
C SER A 99 5.27 -13.64 -14.12
N ILE A 100 4.58 -13.56 -15.25
CA ILE A 100 3.22 -12.99 -15.36
C ILE A 100 2.22 -14.08 -15.00
N ASN A 101 1.25 -13.75 -14.16
CA ASN A 101 0.23 -14.71 -13.69
C ASN A 101 0.87 -15.96 -13.10
N ALA A 102 1.88 -15.80 -12.22
CA ALA A 102 2.53 -16.92 -11.53
C ALA A 102 1.55 -17.84 -10.75
N GLY A 103 0.31 -17.38 -10.52
CA GLY A 103 -0.81 -18.15 -10.01
C GLY A 103 -1.49 -19.13 -10.98
N LEU A 104 -1.31 -18.97 -12.29
CA LEU A 104 -2.14 -19.61 -13.32
C LEU A 104 -2.23 -21.12 -13.18
N LYS A 105 -1.07 -21.79 -13.05
CA LYS A 105 -1.02 -23.26 -12.92
C LYS A 105 -1.94 -23.75 -11.80
N ARG A 106 -1.95 -23.02 -10.68
CA ARG A 106 -2.74 -23.38 -9.50
C ARG A 106 -4.19 -22.96 -9.62
N LEU A 107 -4.45 -21.83 -10.26
CA LEU A 107 -5.80 -21.38 -10.53
C LEU A 107 -6.59 -22.41 -11.36
N ARG A 108 -5.92 -23.14 -12.27
CA ARG A 108 -6.51 -24.23 -13.05
C ARG A 108 -6.98 -25.40 -12.18
N ASP A 109 -6.29 -25.67 -11.08
CA ASP A 109 -6.61 -26.76 -10.15
C ASP A 109 -7.48 -26.30 -8.96
N MET A 110 -7.80 -25.00 -8.87
CA MET A 110 -8.43 -24.40 -7.70
C MET A 110 -9.96 -24.53 -7.77
N THR A 111 -10.57 -25.08 -6.72
CA THR A 111 -12.02 -25.14 -6.61
C THR A 111 -12.62 -23.76 -6.31
N GLN A 112 -13.91 -23.58 -6.62
CA GLN A 112 -14.63 -22.35 -6.27
C GLN A 112 -14.62 -22.07 -4.75
N GLN A 113 -14.68 -23.12 -3.93
CA GLN A 113 -14.56 -22.98 -2.47
C GLN A 113 -13.18 -22.44 -2.05
N GLN A 114 -12.09 -22.91 -2.69
CA GLN A 114 -10.74 -22.42 -2.41
C GLN A 114 -10.54 -20.97 -2.86
N LYS A 115 -11.11 -20.57 -4.01
CA LYS A 115 -11.11 -19.15 -4.44
C LYS A 115 -11.83 -18.28 -3.40
N ARG A 116 -13.02 -18.70 -2.96
CA ARG A 116 -13.81 -18.02 -1.93
C ARG A 116 -13.06 -17.86 -0.62
N GLN A 117 -12.39 -18.92 -0.12
CA GLN A 117 -11.56 -18.84 1.09
C GLN A 117 -10.43 -17.81 0.96
N ARG A 118 -9.79 -17.73 -0.20
CA ARG A 118 -8.73 -16.74 -0.47
C ARG A 118 -9.26 -15.31 -0.50
N TRP A 119 -10.42 -15.08 -1.12
CA TRP A 119 -11.06 -13.78 -1.11
C TRP A 119 -11.54 -13.35 0.28
N GLN A 120 -12.06 -14.28 1.07
CA GLN A 120 -12.39 -14.03 2.48
C GLN A 120 -11.14 -13.65 3.29
N ALA A 121 -10.03 -14.37 3.12
CA ALA A 121 -8.76 -14.03 3.76
C ALA A 121 -8.24 -12.66 3.30
N ALA A 122 -8.49 -12.29 2.04
CA ALA A 122 -8.24 -10.96 1.50
C ALA A 122 -9.32 -9.93 1.89
N ARG A 123 -10.24 -10.26 2.83
CA ARG A 123 -11.32 -9.42 3.35
C ARG A 123 -12.26 -8.86 2.27
N LEU A 124 -12.50 -9.65 1.23
CA LEU A 124 -13.46 -9.35 0.18
C LEU A 124 -14.80 -10.02 0.53
N ARG A 125 -15.89 -9.31 0.23
CA ARG A 125 -17.24 -9.85 0.33
C ARG A 125 -17.48 -10.83 -0.83
N ILE A 126 -18.05 -12.00 -0.52
CA ILE A 126 -18.28 -13.08 -1.49
C ILE A 126 -19.73 -13.61 -1.47
N ASP A 127 -20.67 -12.85 -0.90
CA ASP A 127 -22.07 -13.25 -0.70
C ASP A 127 -22.70 -13.77 -1.99
N GLU A 128 -23.46 -14.87 -1.95
CA GLU A 128 -23.98 -15.51 -3.17
C GLU A 128 -24.96 -14.64 -3.95
N GLN A 129 -25.65 -13.72 -3.27
CA GLN A 129 -26.55 -12.77 -3.91
C GLN A 129 -26.67 -11.51 -3.04
N LEU A 130 -26.54 -10.34 -3.67
CA LEU A 130 -26.86 -9.06 -3.06
C LEU A 130 -28.29 -8.65 -3.46
N ARG A 131 -28.92 -7.83 -2.61
CA ARG A 131 -30.23 -7.27 -2.92
C ARG A 131 -30.11 -6.26 -4.08
N ASP A 132 -30.97 -6.41 -5.08
CA ASP A 132 -31.04 -5.53 -6.26
C ASP A 132 -29.69 -5.40 -6.97
N GLU A 133 -29.02 -6.53 -7.20
CA GLU A 133 -27.66 -6.55 -7.75
C GLU A 133 -27.60 -6.34 -9.26
N ARG A 134 -26.48 -5.75 -9.69
CA ARG A 134 -26.04 -5.68 -11.09
C ARG A 134 -24.67 -6.33 -11.18
N LEU A 135 -24.46 -7.13 -12.23
CA LEU A 135 -23.19 -7.80 -12.47
C LEU A 135 -22.34 -7.00 -13.44
N TYR A 136 -21.08 -6.82 -13.08
CA TYR A 136 -20.07 -6.14 -13.86
C TYR A 136 -18.90 -7.09 -14.10
N LEU A 137 -18.58 -7.28 -15.38
CA LEU A 137 -17.33 -7.90 -15.78
C LEU A 137 -16.26 -6.81 -15.85
N VAL A 138 -15.17 -7.04 -15.13
CA VAL A 138 -14.07 -6.10 -14.96
C VAL A 138 -12.79 -6.72 -15.46
N HIS A 139 -12.04 -6.01 -16.29
CA HIS A 139 -10.74 -6.44 -16.78
C HIS A 139 -9.61 -5.60 -16.15
N CYS A 140 -8.55 -6.26 -15.68
CA CYS A 140 -7.41 -5.59 -15.06
C CYS A 140 -6.07 -6.08 -15.60
N ILE A 141 -5.10 -5.15 -15.67
CA ILE A 141 -3.67 -5.42 -15.88
C ILE A 141 -2.89 -4.70 -14.78
N ASP A 142 -1.95 -5.41 -14.14
CA ASP A 142 -1.16 -4.93 -13.00
C ASP A 142 -2.02 -4.21 -11.95
N HIS A 143 -3.19 -4.80 -11.65
CA HIS A 143 -4.19 -4.28 -10.70
C HIS A 143 -4.77 -2.90 -11.01
N CYS A 144 -4.63 -2.46 -12.26
CA CYS A 144 -5.33 -1.30 -12.77
C CYS A 144 -6.57 -1.76 -13.55
N LEU A 145 -7.72 -1.16 -13.24
CA LEU A 145 -8.94 -1.34 -14.01
C LEU A 145 -8.73 -0.81 -15.45
N LEU A 146 -8.91 -1.66 -16.45
CA LEU A 146 -8.76 -1.28 -17.85
C LEU A 146 -10.08 -0.93 -18.50
N CYS A 147 -11.04 -1.83 -18.35
CA CYS A 147 -12.39 -1.65 -18.83
C CYS A 147 -13.35 -2.46 -17.96
N TRP A 148 -14.61 -2.10 -18.06
CA TRP A 148 -15.69 -2.82 -17.42
C TRP A 148 -16.91 -2.82 -18.34
N ARG A 149 -17.76 -3.84 -18.17
CA ARG A 149 -19.08 -3.88 -18.83
C ARG A 149 -20.10 -4.53 -17.93
N ARG A 150 -21.36 -4.18 -18.13
CA ARG A 150 -22.46 -4.89 -17.48
C ARG A 150 -22.72 -6.22 -18.17
N VAL A 151 -23.06 -7.25 -17.39
CA VAL A 151 -23.40 -8.60 -17.90
C VAL A 151 -24.64 -9.15 -17.21
N ASP A 152 -25.29 -10.14 -17.83
CA ASP A 152 -26.33 -10.96 -17.19
C ASP A 152 -25.72 -12.13 -16.39
N ALA A 153 -26.58 -12.99 -15.83
CA ALA A 153 -26.17 -14.12 -15.00
C ALA A 153 -25.40 -15.21 -15.78
N ASP A 154 -25.61 -15.29 -17.10
CA ASP A 154 -24.95 -16.23 -18.01
C ASP A 154 -23.70 -15.61 -18.66
N LEU A 155 -23.24 -14.46 -18.16
CA LEU A 155 -22.17 -13.64 -18.73
C LEU A 155 -22.50 -13.09 -20.14
N GLY A 156 -23.78 -13.02 -20.49
CA GLY A 156 -24.26 -12.34 -21.68
C GLY A 156 -23.99 -10.82 -21.56
N PRO A 157 -23.39 -10.19 -22.57
CA PRO A 157 -23.05 -8.77 -22.51
C PRO A 157 -24.31 -7.89 -22.51
N LEU A 158 -24.34 -6.89 -21.62
CA LEU A 158 -25.39 -5.88 -21.54
C LEU A 158 -24.80 -4.49 -21.87
N GLY A 159 -24.77 -4.15 -23.16
CA GLY A 159 -24.17 -2.90 -23.66
C GLY A 159 -22.70 -3.04 -24.04
N GLU A 160 -22.10 -1.95 -24.52
CA GLU A 160 -20.68 -1.91 -24.93
C GLU A 160 -19.73 -1.85 -23.72
N PRO A 161 -18.47 -2.29 -23.86
CA PRO A 161 -17.48 -2.13 -22.80
C PRO A 161 -17.05 -0.66 -22.65
N HIS A 162 -16.91 -0.22 -21.41
CA HIS A 162 -16.43 1.11 -21.04
C HIS A 162 -14.94 1.02 -20.72
N ALA A 163 -14.10 1.68 -21.53
CA ALA A 163 -12.68 1.81 -21.25
C ALA A 163 -12.45 2.86 -20.16
N VAL A 164 -11.52 2.57 -19.25
CA VAL A 164 -11.15 3.49 -18.17
C VAL A 164 -10.04 4.41 -18.66
N LEU A 165 -10.37 5.70 -18.74
CA LEU A 165 -9.41 6.76 -18.99
C LEU A 165 -8.64 7.09 -17.71
N ARG A 166 -7.37 7.47 -17.88
CA ARG A 166 -6.49 7.82 -16.78
C ARG A 166 -5.76 9.11 -17.07
N ASP A 167 -5.58 9.90 -16.02
CA ASP A 167 -4.78 11.12 -16.09
C ASP A 167 -3.28 10.80 -16.14
N ALA A 168 -2.47 11.86 -16.26
CA ALA A 168 -1.01 11.73 -16.26
C ALA A 168 -0.43 11.13 -14.97
N GLN A 169 -1.22 11.05 -13.90
CA GLN A 169 -0.86 10.47 -12.60
C GLN A 169 -1.36 9.02 -12.46
N GLY A 170 -2.05 8.48 -13.48
CA GLY A 170 -2.58 7.12 -13.50
C GLY A 170 -3.89 6.95 -12.71
N MET A 171 -4.52 8.04 -12.29
CA MET A 171 -5.81 8.02 -11.59
C MET A 171 -6.95 7.93 -12.60
N ILE A 172 -8.07 7.32 -12.20
CA ILE A 172 -9.27 7.20 -13.04
C ILE A 172 -9.82 8.61 -13.31
N GLU A 173 -9.90 9.00 -14.58
CA GLU A 173 -10.61 10.22 -14.97
C GLU A 173 -12.11 10.00 -14.86
N HIS A 174 -12.84 11.06 -14.51
CA HIS A 174 -14.28 11.01 -14.34
C HIS A 174 -14.95 10.61 -15.67
N ASP A 175 -15.53 9.41 -15.70
CA ASP A 175 -16.40 8.99 -16.79
C ASP A 175 -17.83 9.47 -16.47
N GLU A 176 -18.44 10.26 -17.36
CA GLU A 176 -19.85 10.66 -17.24
C GLU A 176 -20.82 9.47 -17.44
N GLN A 177 -20.30 8.27 -17.69
CA GLN A 177 -21.05 7.11 -18.14
C GLN A 177 -21.31 6.09 -17.01
N GLU A 178 -22.56 6.11 -16.54
CA GLU A 178 -23.25 5.10 -15.72
C GLU A 178 -22.77 4.85 -14.27
N LEU A 179 -21.48 4.78 -13.98
CA LEU A 179 -20.95 4.55 -12.62
C LEU A 179 -20.23 5.78 -12.06
N PRO A 180 -20.56 6.25 -10.85
CA PRO A 180 -19.81 7.33 -10.21
C PRO A 180 -18.34 6.95 -9.99
N GLU A 181 -17.44 7.93 -10.04
CA GLU A 181 -15.99 7.75 -9.85
C GLU A 181 -15.64 6.97 -8.57
N VAL A 182 -16.33 7.25 -7.46
CA VAL A 182 -16.17 6.50 -6.19
C VAL A 182 -16.45 5.01 -6.37
N THR A 183 -17.48 4.67 -7.16
CA THR A 183 -17.83 3.27 -7.44
C THR A 183 -16.78 2.61 -8.32
N LEU A 184 -16.22 3.32 -9.31
CA LEU A 184 -15.14 2.82 -10.15
C LEU A 184 -13.86 2.56 -9.35
N ARG A 185 -13.49 3.45 -8.42
CA ARG A 185 -12.34 3.27 -7.53
C ARG A 185 -12.53 2.08 -6.58
N ALA A 186 -13.75 1.90 -6.04
CA ALA A 186 -14.09 0.75 -5.22
C ALA A 186 -14.04 -0.56 -6.02
N LEU A 187 -14.52 -0.51 -7.27
CA LEU A 187 -14.50 -1.62 -8.22
C LEU A 187 -13.07 -2.04 -8.59
N GLU A 188 -12.20 -1.07 -8.93
CA GLU A 188 -10.77 -1.31 -9.18
C GLU A 188 -10.13 -1.98 -7.96
N THR A 189 -10.34 -1.42 -6.77
CA THR A 189 -9.75 -1.92 -5.53
C THR A 189 -10.19 -3.36 -5.23
N ALA A 190 -11.49 -3.65 -5.37
CA ALA A 190 -12.05 -4.98 -5.14
C ALA A 190 -11.52 -6.00 -6.16
N ALA A 191 -11.48 -5.63 -7.45
CA ALA A 191 -10.98 -6.49 -8.52
C ALA A 191 -9.47 -6.74 -8.40
N ALA A 192 -8.68 -5.70 -8.15
CA ALA A 192 -7.24 -5.80 -7.89
C ALA A 192 -6.94 -6.79 -6.76
N ARG A 193 -7.60 -6.63 -5.61
CA ARG A 193 -7.44 -7.54 -4.46
C ARG A 193 -7.91 -8.96 -4.77
N ALA A 194 -8.99 -9.12 -5.54
CA ALA A 194 -9.48 -10.44 -5.94
C ALA A 194 -8.45 -11.18 -6.82
N LEU A 195 -7.85 -10.49 -7.78
CA LEU A 195 -6.77 -11.02 -8.62
C LEU A 195 -5.49 -11.26 -7.81
N TYR A 196 -5.15 -10.36 -6.90
CA TYR A 196 -4.00 -10.52 -6.00
C TYR A 196 -4.07 -11.82 -5.19
N ALA A 197 -5.23 -12.08 -4.56
CA ALA A 197 -5.47 -13.27 -3.75
C ALA A 197 -5.34 -14.56 -4.56
N LEU A 198 -5.57 -14.46 -5.88
CA LEU A 198 -5.41 -15.54 -6.86
C LEU A 198 -4.07 -15.53 -7.59
N TRP A 199 -3.18 -14.60 -7.25
CA TRP A 199 -1.81 -14.52 -7.78
C TRP A 199 -1.80 -14.21 -9.28
N LEU A 200 -2.77 -13.42 -9.71
CA LEU A 200 -2.90 -12.93 -11.06
C LEU A 200 -2.47 -11.46 -11.13
N ASP A 201 -1.67 -11.18 -12.14
CA ASP A 201 -1.26 -9.84 -12.57
C ASP A 201 -2.24 -9.30 -13.62
N VAL A 202 -2.77 -10.19 -14.45
CA VAL A 202 -3.71 -9.89 -15.52
C VAL A 202 -4.89 -10.85 -15.46
N GLY A 203 -6.11 -10.34 -15.50
CA GLY A 203 -7.29 -11.18 -15.43
C GLY A 203 -8.59 -10.42 -15.51
N SER A 204 -9.67 -11.18 -15.38
CA SER A 204 -11.02 -10.63 -15.33
C SER A 204 -11.69 -11.03 -14.03
N VAL A 205 -12.54 -10.17 -13.51
CA VAL A 205 -13.28 -10.36 -12.26
C VAL A 205 -14.75 -10.07 -12.52
N LEU A 206 -15.62 -10.97 -12.08
CA LEU A 206 -17.05 -10.74 -12.02
C LEU A 206 -17.40 -10.16 -10.66
N VAL A 207 -17.97 -8.95 -10.66
CA VAL A 207 -18.31 -8.21 -9.44
C VAL A 207 -19.80 -7.89 -9.44
N ALA A 208 -20.49 -8.23 -8.37
CA ALA A 208 -21.85 -7.79 -8.12
C ALA A 208 -21.85 -6.47 -7.34
N ILE A 209 -22.67 -5.51 -7.76
CA ILE A 209 -22.90 -4.24 -7.06
C ILE A 209 -24.37 -4.15 -6.69
N SER A 210 -24.67 -3.96 -5.40
CA SER A 210 -26.05 -3.76 -4.92
C SER A 210 -26.57 -2.36 -5.25
N GLY A 211 -27.89 -2.17 -5.18
CA GLY A 211 -28.50 -0.83 -5.26
C GLY A 211 -28.04 0.16 -4.18
N THR A 212 -27.36 -0.31 -3.12
CA THR A 212 -26.77 0.53 -2.06
C THR A 212 -25.27 0.76 -2.25
N GLY A 213 -24.68 0.30 -3.37
CA GLY A 213 -23.26 0.44 -3.68
C GLY A 213 -22.35 -0.58 -2.99
N SER A 214 -22.89 -1.64 -2.37
CA SER A 214 -22.05 -2.71 -1.79
C SER A 214 -21.54 -3.64 -2.89
N LEU A 215 -20.25 -4.01 -2.83
CA LEU A 215 -19.62 -4.89 -3.81
C LEU A 215 -19.47 -6.32 -3.26
N ALA A 216 -19.59 -7.32 -4.13
CA ALA A 216 -19.24 -8.71 -3.84
C ALA A 216 -18.57 -9.38 -5.03
N ILE A 217 -17.51 -10.15 -4.78
CA ILE A 217 -16.81 -10.93 -5.81
C ILE A 217 -17.62 -12.20 -6.11
N ARG A 218 -17.87 -12.45 -7.40
CA ARG A 218 -18.60 -13.63 -7.88
C ARG A 218 -17.65 -14.68 -8.43
N ASP A 219 -16.74 -14.27 -9.31
CA ASP A 219 -15.69 -15.13 -9.84
C ASP A 219 -14.50 -14.29 -10.36
N ALA A 220 -13.39 -14.94 -10.67
CA ALA A 220 -12.29 -14.36 -11.42
C ALA A 220 -11.52 -15.41 -12.22
N TRP A 221 -10.95 -14.98 -13.34
CA TRP A 221 -10.27 -15.84 -14.31
C TRP A 221 -9.01 -15.16 -14.84
N SER A 222 -8.00 -15.97 -15.18
CA SER A 222 -6.95 -15.49 -16.08
C SER A 222 -7.52 -15.33 -17.49
N ILE A 223 -7.03 -14.34 -18.24
CA ILE A 223 -7.31 -14.18 -19.68
C ILE A 223 -6.93 -15.42 -20.51
N GLU A 224 -6.09 -16.30 -19.96
CA GLU A 224 -5.67 -17.58 -20.58
C GLU A 224 -6.66 -18.73 -20.34
N GLN A 225 -7.52 -18.64 -19.31
CA GLN A 225 -8.51 -19.68 -19.00
C GLN A 225 -9.81 -19.50 -19.80
N GLN A 226 -10.20 -18.24 -20.01
CA GLN A 226 -11.42 -17.89 -20.71
C GLN A 226 -11.11 -16.75 -21.65
N GLN A 227 -11.48 -16.92 -22.92
CA GLN A 227 -11.35 -15.82 -23.86
C GLN A 227 -12.24 -14.66 -23.40
N PRO A 228 -11.68 -13.47 -23.12
CA PRO A 228 -12.44 -12.35 -22.62
C PRO A 228 -13.46 -11.88 -23.66
N LEU A 229 -14.57 -11.31 -23.19
CA LEU A 229 -15.57 -10.70 -24.07
C LEU A 229 -15.01 -9.46 -24.77
N ASP A 230 -14.14 -8.70 -24.10
CA ASP A 230 -13.67 -7.37 -24.54
C ASP A 230 -12.27 -7.40 -25.17
N ARG A 231 -12.03 -8.35 -26.07
CA ARG A 231 -10.69 -8.68 -26.60
C ARG A 231 -9.95 -7.53 -27.25
N ALA A 232 -10.65 -6.70 -28.03
CA ALA A 232 -10.00 -5.62 -28.78
C ALA A 232 -9.30 -4.64 -27.83
N ILE A 233 -10.02 -4.16 -26.81
CA ILE A 233 -9.52 -3.25 -25.79
C ILE A 233 -8.40 -3.91 -24.98
N LEU A 234 -8.54 -5.20 -24.66
CA LEU A 234 -7.54 -5.95 -23.91
C LEU A 234 -6.24 -6.15 -24.70
N ASN A 235 -6.31 -6.49 -25.98
CA ASN A 235 -5.14 -6.70 -26.83
C ASN A 235 -4.31 -5.42 -26.94
N GLU A 236 -4.97 -4.30 -27.23
CA GLU A 236 -4.30 -2.99 -27.33
C GLU A 236 -3.62 -2.61 -26.00
N SER A 237 -4.33 -2.82 -24.88
CA SER A 237 -3.81 -2.47 -23.55
C SER A 237 -2.67 -3.39 -23.11
N LEU A 238 -2.77 -4.69 -23.42
CA LEU A 238 -1.74 -5.67 -23.10
C LEU A 238 -0.44 -5.41 -23.87
N ASN A 239 -0.54 -5.08 -25.16
CA ASN A 239 0.64 -4.75 -25.98
C ASN A 239 1.36 -3.52 -25.42
N ARG A 240 0.62 -2.43 -25.14
CA ARG A 240 1.20 -1.21 -24.52
C ARG A 240 1.84 -1.50 -23.17
N TRP A 241 1.20 -2.31 -22.34
CA TRP A 241 1.73 -2.68 -21.04
C TRP A 241 3.04 -3.50 -21.17
N LEU A 242 3.08 -4.48 -22.07
CA LEU A 242 4.29 -5.27 -22.30
C LEU A 242 5.46 -4.43 -22.82
N GLU A 243 5.19 -3.44 -23.67
CA GLU A 243 6.19 -2.48 -24.14
C GLU A 243 6.75 -1.63 -22.98
N SER A 244 5.89 -1.13 -22.09
CA SER A 244 6.32 -0.35 -20.92
C SER A 244 7.18 -1.16 -19.93
N TRP A 245 6.92 -2.47 -19.82
CA TRP A 245 7.59 -3.31 -18.84
C TRP A 245 9.09 -3.48 -19.09
N GLU A 246 9.54 -3.42 -20.35
CA GLU A 246 10.97 -3.47 -20.70
C GLU A 246 11.71 -2.18 -20.31
N LEU A 247 11.02 -1.05 -20.35
CA LEU A 247 11.59 0.26 -20.04
C LEU A 247 11.77 0.47 -18.52
N ASP A 248 11.09 -0.33 -17.70
CA ASP A 248 11.05 -0.16 -16.24
C ASP A 248 12.28 -0.68 -15.49
N ARG A 249 13.26 -1.31 -16.15
CA ARG A 249 14.34 -2.02 -15.47
C ARG A 249 15.29 -1.11 -14.69
N GLU A 250 15.61 0.07 -15.22
CA GLU A 250 16.67 0.94 -14.69
C GLU A 250 16.17 2.28 -14.14
N GLN A 251 14.89 2.38 -13.76
CA GLN A 251 14.33 3.64 -13.28
C GLN A 251 14.87 4.00 -11.87
N PRO A 252 15.32 5.26 -11.66
CA PRO A 252 15.70 5.73 -10.34
C PRO A 252 14.47 5.81 -9.44
N PHE A 253 14.64 5.47 -8.16
CA PHE A 253 13.56 5.49 -7.19
C PHE A 253 13.93 6.20 -5.90
N ARG A 254 12.91 6.57 -5.14
CA ARG A 254 13.05 7.15 -3.79
C ARG A 254 12.15 6.41 -2.83
N LEU A 255 12.58 6.36 -1.58
CA LEU A 255 11.78 5.85 -0.48
C LEU A 255 11.30 6.99 0.42
N GLY A 256 10.00 7.02 0.70
CA GLY A 256 9.41 7.74 1.82
C GLY A 256 8.92 6.76 2.88
N ALA A 257 8.41 7.27 3.99
CA ALA A 257 7.83 6.44 5.04
C ALA A 257 6.92 7.28 5.93
N ASP A 258 5.83 6.69 6.39
CA ASP A 258 4.88 7.31 7.32
C ASP A 258 4.66 6.41 8.55
N PRO A 259 5.69 6.18 9.41
CA PRO A 259 5.51 5.34 10.59
C PRO A 259 4.86 6.07 11.75
N GLU A 260 4.05 5.31 12.49
CA GLU A 260 3.19 5.84 13.55
C GLU A 260 3.68 5.48 14.96
N LEU A 261 3.39 6.32 15.95
CA LEU A 261 3.59 6.05 17.38
C LEU A 261 2.47 6.70 18.21
N ILE A 262 2.40 6.34 19.49
CA ILE A 262 1.46 6.94 20.44
C ILE A 262 2.18 7.39 21.72
N PHE A 263 1.52 8.30 22.44
CA PHE A 263 1.89 8.68 23.78
C PHE A 263 0.99 7.99 24.81
N VAL A 264 1.59 7.53 25.90
CA VAL A 264 0.87 7.01 27.06
C VAL A 264 1.40 7.62 28.36
N ASP A 265 0.52 7.78 29.34
CA ASP A 265 0.90 8.21 30.68
C ASP A 265 1.54 7.07 31.51
N GLU A 266 1.90 7.39 32.76
CA GLU A 266 2.43 6.43 33.74
C GLU A 266 1.46 5.26 34.01
N SER A 267 0.15 5.52 33.90
CA SER A 267 -0.91 4.51 34.05
C SER A 267 -1.18 3.72 32.75
N ASN A 268 -0.35 3.91 31.71
CA ASN A 268 -0.50 3.29 30.39
C ASN A 268 -1.81 3.68 29.66
N LYS A 269 -2.36 4.86 29.96
CA LYS A 269 -3.52 5.41 29.26
C LYS A 269 -3.07 6.28 28.10
N LEU A 270 -3.81 6.18 27.01
CA LEU A 270 -3.57 6.94 25.78
C LEU A 270 -3.69 8.44 26.03
N VAL A 271 -2.67 9.18 25.62
CA VAL A 271 -2.65 10.65 25.64
C VAL A 271 -2.83 11.16 24.21
N SER A 272 -3.61 12.23 24.04
CA SER A 272 -3.88 12.78 22.71
C SER A 272 -2.62 13.42 22.13
N ALA A 273 -2.19 12.99 20.94
CA ALA A 273 -1.06 13.63 20.26
C ALA A 273 -1.34 15.10 19.97
N SER A 274 -2.60 15.43 19.67
CA SER A 274 -3.04 16.81 19.45
C SER A 274 -2.84 17.73 20.66
N SER A 275 -2.77 17.22 21.91
CA SER A 275 -2.51 18.10 23.07
C SER A 275 -1.05 18.51 23.20
N ILE A 276 -0.15 17.86 22.46
CA ILE A 276 1.29 18.15 22.43
C ILE A 276 1.64 18.92 21.16
N LEU A 277 1.01 18.55 20.03
CA LEU A 277 1.38 19.05 18.70
C LEU A 277 0.45 20.13 18.14
N LEU A 278 -0.53 20.64 18.90
CA LEU A 278 -1.55 21.56 18.39
C LEU A 278 -0.97 22.83 17.74
N ASP A 279 0.07 23.39 18.36
CA ASP A 279 0.70 24.64 17.93
C ASP A 279 1.99 24.39 17.12
N TYR A 280 2.34 23.12 16.90
CA TYR A 280 3.51 22.75 16.13
C TYR A 280 3.16 22.59 14.65
N THR A 281 3.73 23.46 13.81
CA THR A 281 3.44 23.51 12.38
C THR A 281 4.57 22.90 11.58
N SER A 282 4.65 21.57 11.54
CA SER A 282 5.52 20.83 10.61
C SER A 282 4.69 19.89 9.75
N GLU A 283 5.10 19.73 8.50
CA GLU A 283 4.55 18.70 7.62
C GLU A 283 5.19 17.33 7.85
N GLU A 284 6.35 17.27 8.51
CA GLU A 284 7.12 16.03 8.75
C GLU A 284 6.73 15.32 10.05
N ILE A 285 5.96 15.96 10.94
CA ILE A 285 5.39 15.33 12.14
C ILE A 285 3.91 15.67 12.16
N GLY A 286 3.09 14.70 11.77
CA GLY A 286 1.64 14.80 11.73
C GLY A 286 0.96 14.16 12.94
N ILE A 287 -0.35 14.34 12.99
CA ILE A 287 -1.24 13.61 13.90
C ILE A 287 -2.30 12.89 13.08
N ASP A 288 -2.71 11.70 13.53
CA ASP A 288 -3.81 10.96 12.91
C ASP A 288 -4.98 10.74 13.87
N ALA A 289 -6.17 10.70 13.28
CA ALA A 289 -7.44 10.52 13.94
C ALA A 289 -7.80 9.04 14.10
N LEU A 290 -8.38 8.70 15.24
CA LEU A 290 -8.90 7.38 15.53
C LEU A 290 -10.32 7.51 16.10
N LEU A 291 -11.23 6.65 15.63
CA LEU A 291 -12.57 6.55 16.18
C LEU A 291 -12.55 5.68 17.43
N TYR A 292 -12.65 6.31 18.61
CA TYR A 292 -12.70 5.61 19.89
C TYR A 292 -14.05 5.85 20.57
N LYS A 293 -14.82 4.79 20.82
CA LYS A 293 -16.15 4.85 21.47
C LYS A 293 -17.07 5.92 20.84
N ASN A 294 -17.17 5.93 19.50
CA ASN A 294 -17.96 6.89 18.70
C ASN A 294 -17.54 8.36 18.86
N LYS A 295 -16.29 8.63 19.29
CA LYS A 295 -15.68 9.96 19.30
C LYS A 295 -14.42 9.92 18.45
N LEU A 296 -14.27 10.92 17.59
CA LEU A 296 -13.03 11.15 16.86
C LEU A 296 -12.02 11.77 17.84
N ILE A 297 -10.90 11.10 18.05
CA ILE A 297 -9.75 11.59 18.84
C ILE A 297 -8.50 11.59 17.95
N TYR A 298 -7.44 12.30 18.33
CA TYR A 298 -6.20 12.40 17.54
C TYR A 298 -4.99 11.90 18.34
N PRO A 299 -4.89 10.57 18.61
CA PRO A 299 -3.92 10.04 19.55
C PRO A 299 -2.61 9.58 18.89
N ILE A 300 -2.58 9.48 17.56
CA ILE A 300 -1.45 8.93 16.81
C ILE A 300 -0.56 10.08 16.36
N VAL A 301 0.74 9.91 16.51
CA VAL A 301 1.77 10.74 15.86
C VAL A 301 2.28 9.98 14.65
N GLU A 302 2.37 10.64 13.50
CA GLU A 302 2.86 10.07 12.26
C GLU A 302 4.10 10.86 11.81
N LEU A 303 5.24 10.19 11.64
CA LEU A 303 6.44 10.84 11.13
C LEU A 303 6.43 10.74 9.61
N ARG A 304 6.61 11.86 8.90
CA ARG A 304 6.57 11.95 7.43
C ARG A 304 7.89 12.52 6.88
N PRO A 305 9.04 11.85 7.08
CA PRO A 305 10.31 12.29 6.51
C PRO A 305 10.22 12.49 4.99
N ARG A 306 10.88 13.53 4.48
CA ARG A 306 10.98 13.73 3.03
C ARG A 306 11.57 12.49 2.32
N PRO A 307 11.05 12.12 1.13
CA PRO A 307 11.56 10.98 0.39
C PRO A 307 13.06 11.08 0.08
N ALA A 308 13.78 9.98 0.28
CA ALA A 308 15.22 9.90 0.08
C ALA A 308 15.60 8.91 -1.03
N SER A 309 16.64 9.26 -1.79
CA SER A 309 17.25 8.38 -2.80
C SER A 309 18.31 7.43 -2.22
N HIS A 310 18.34 7.24 -0.90
CA HIS A 310 19.24 6.29 -0.23
C HIS A 310 18.71 5.95 1.17
N PRO A 311 18.72 4.67 1.59
CA PRO A 311 18.05 4.22 2.82
C PRO A 311 18.67 4.83 4.09
N ALA A 312 20.00 5.01 4.10
CA ALA A 312 20.70 5.66 5.21
C ALA A 312 20.21 7.10 5.49
N ARG A 313 19.85 7.85 4.45
CA ARG A 313 19.34 9.23 4.60
C ARG A 313 17.92 9.25 5.18
N LEU A 314 17.07 8.33 4.74
CA LEU A 314 15.71 8.19 5.29
C LEU A 314 15.78 7.84 6.79
N PHE A 315 16.62 6.86 7.15
CA PHE A 315 16.86 6.49 8.55
C PHE A 315 17.36 7.66 9.40
N ALA A 316 18.36 8.40 8.91
CA ALA A 316 18.91 9.56 9.63
C ALA A 316 17.86 10.68 9.83
N THR A 317 16.98 10.88 8.83
CA THR A 317 15.90 11.87 8.91
C THR A 317 14.86 11.48 9.95
N LEU A 318 14.44 10.21 10.00
CA LEU A 318 13.54 9.72 11.04
C LEU A 318 14.13 9.88 12.45
N HIS A 319 15.41 9.58 12.61
CA HIS A 319 16.09 9.79 13.88
C HIS A 319 16.12 11.27 14.30
N ARG A 320 16.33 12.19 13.35
CA ARG A 320 16.22 13.65 13.59
C ARG A 320 14.81 14.04 14.02
N LEU A 321 13.78 13.56 13.32
CA LEU A 321 12.38 13.86 13.63
C LEU A 321 11.98 13.34 15.02
N LEU A 322 12.45 12.16 15.41
CA LEU A 322 12.25 11.63 16.76
C LEU A 322 12.91 12.51 17.84
N LYS A 323 14.08 13.08 17.57
CA LYS A 323 14.73 14.03 18.49
C LYS A 323 13.93 15.32 18.61
N GLU A 324 13.50 15.87 17.49
CA GLU A 324 12.65 17.07 17.45
C GLU A 324 11.34 16.84 18.21
N LEU A 325 10.67 15.70 17.98
CA LEU A 325 9.48 15.31 18.74
C LEU A 325 9.76 15.18 20.25
N ASN A 326 10.96 14.72 20.64
CA ASN A 326 11.34 14.53 22.03
C ASN A 326 11.58 15.85 22.74
N GLU A 327 12.09 16.85 22.02
CA GLU A 327 12.20 18.23 22.50
C GLU A 327 10.81 18.86 22.70
N LEU A 328 9.88 18.65 21.76
CA LEU A 328 8.50 19.15 21.87
C LEU A 328 7.73 18.53 23.04
N ALA A 329 8.00 17.27 23.36
CA ALA A 329 7.33 16.54 24.43
C ALA A 329 8.13 16.51 25.76
N ALA A 330 9.22 17.27 25.87
CA ALA A 330 10.20 17.14 26.95
C ALA A 330 9.63 17.36 28.36
N GLU A 331 8.66 18.28 28.50
CA GLU A 331 8.05 18.63 29.78
C GLU A 331 6.99 17.62 30.25
N GLN A 332 6.62 16.65 29.42
CA GLN A 332 5.56 15.70 29.73
C GLN A 332 6.15 14.34 30.12
N ASN A 333 5.75 13.81 31.28
CA ASN A 333 6.17 12.48 31.72
C ASN A 333 5.41 11.36 30.98
N LEU A 334 5.62 11.29 29.67
CA LEU A 334 4.95 10.38 28.75
C LEU A 334 5.90 9.28 28.30
N ARG A 335 5.39 8.06 28.12
CA ARG A 335 6.11 7.00 27.43
C ARG A 335 5.65 6.94 25.99
N TRP A 336 6.58 6.63 25.08
CA TRP A 336 6.28 6.53 23.67
C TRP A 336 6.23 5.06 23.27
N GLN A 337 5.12 4.63 22.68
CA GLN A 337 4.93 3.25 22.26
C GLN A 337 4.70 3.17 20.75
N ALA A 338 5.21 2.10 20.15
CA ALA A 338 5.08 1.76 18.74
C ALA A 338 4.95 0.24 18.61
N GLY A 339 4.64 -0.25 17.41
CA GLY A 339 4.40 -1.67 17.16
C GLY A 339 3.15 -1.89 16.34
N ALA A 340 2.59 -3.09 16.40
CA ALA A 340 1.31 -3.41 15.76
C ALA A 340 0.13 -2.82 16.54
N MET A 341 0.03 -3.10 17.83
CA MET A 341 -1.11 -2.65 18.64
C MET A 341 -0.71 -2.51 20.12
N PRO A 342 0.18 -1.56 20.47
CA PRO A 342 0.72 -1.42 21.83
C PRO A 342 -0.37 -1.14 22.88
N ILE A 343 -1.46 -0.49 22.47
CA ILE A 343 -2.68 -0.33 23.27
C ILE A 343 -3.82 -1.03 22.53
N LYS A 344 -4.56 -1.90 23.24
CA LYS A 344 -5.69 -2.66 22.66
C LYS A 344 -6.68 -1.72 21.97
N GLY A 345 -6.94 -1.97 20.69
CA GLY A 345 -7.84 -1.17 19.86
C GLY A 345 -7.21 0.04 19.18
N VAL A 346 -5.90 0.27 19.38
CA VAL A 346 -5.11 1.32 18.70
C VAL A 346 -4.05 0.62 17.85
N ALA A 347 -4.42 0.27 16.63
CA ALA A 347 -3.50 -0.31 15.65
C ALA A 347 -2.62 0.80 15.06
N LEU A 348 -1.33 0.51 14.88
CA LEU A 348 -0.37 1.44 14.31
C LEU A 348 0.26 0.89 13.01
N GLY A 349 0.52 1.80 12.08
CA GLY A 349 1.11 1.56 10.77
C GLY A 349 2.60 1.92 10.71
N GLY A 350 3.35 1.16 9.90
CA GLY A 350 4.72 1.44 9.52
C GLY A 350 4.84 1.60 8.02
N HIS A 351 4.14 2.58 7.45
CA HIS A 351 3.97 2.67 6.00
C HIS A 351 5.28 3.04 5.29
N LEU A 352 5.51 2.44 4.13
CA LEU A 352 6.69 2.67 3.29
C LEU A 352 6.26 3.13 1.91
N HIS A 353 6.87 4.19 1.40
CA HIS A 353 6.47 4.80 0.13
C HIS A 353 7.55 4.55 -0.90
N VAL A 354 7.15 4.15 -2.10
CA VAL A 354 8.05 3.93 -3.24
C VAL A 354 7.59 4.81 -4.38
N SER A 355 8.48 5.69 -4.85
CA SER A 355 8.24 6.57 -6.00
C SER A 355 9.29 6.35 -7.08
N GLY A 356 8.90 6.54 -8.35
CA GLY A 356 9.77 6.31 -9.51
C GLY A 356 9.74 4.88 -10.06
N ILE A 357 9.08 3.95 -9.36
CA ILE A 357 8.80 2.59 -9.84
C ILE A 357 7.28 2.40 -9.89
N PRO A 358 6.73 1.81 -10.96
CA PRO A 358 5.30 1.51 -11.02
C PRO A 358 4.92 0.49 -9.95
N LEU A 359 3.75 0.70 -9.36
CA LEU A 359 3.11 -0.31 -8.53
C LEU A 359 2.73 -1.50 -9.41
N THR A 360 3.22 -2.69 -9.06
CA THR A 360 2.80 -3.93 -9.70
C THR A 360 2.48 -4.99 -8.65
N PRO A 361 1.59 -5.96 -8.95
CA PRO A 361 1.27 -7.03 -8.01
C PRO A 361 2.48 -7.90 -7.70
N ARG A 362 3.39 -8.06 -8.65
CA ARG A 362 4.68 -8.74 -8.44
C ARG A 362 5.51 -8.04 -7.36
N LEU A 363 5.65 -6.71 -7.45
CA LEU A 363 6.37 -5.94 -6.44
C LEU A 363 5.68 -6.03 -5.07
N LEU A 364 4.35 -5.98 -5.01
CA LEU A 364 3.61 -6.19 -3.76
C LEU A 364 3.89 -7.56 -3.15
N ARG A 365 3.89 -8.64 -3.94
CA ARG A 365 4.22 -9.99 -3.45
C ARG A 365 5.64 -10.06 -2.88
N LEU A 366 6.58 -9.36 -3.51
CA LEU A 366 7.94 -9.26 -3.01
C LEU A 366 8.01 -8.50 -1.68
N LEU A 367 7.31 -7.37 -1.57
CA LEU A 367 7.22 -6.62 -0.32
C LEU A 367 6.53 -7.41 0.80
N ASP A 368 5.50 -8.19 0.48
CA ASP A 368 4.85 -9.09 1.43
C ASP A 368 5.81 -10.15 1.94
N VAL A 369 6.53 -10.82 1.04
CA VAL A 369 7.50 -11.87 1.38
C VAL A 369 8.68 -11.31 2.17
N MET A 370 9.23 -10.18 1.75
CA MET A 370 10.45 -9.59 2.31
C MET A 370 10.20 -8.74 3.55
N LEU A 371 9.01 -8.15 3.70
CA LEU A 371 8.69 -7.27 4.83
C LEU A 371 7.53 -7.81 5.67
N ALA A 372 6.38 -8.15 5.09
CA ALA A 372 5.22 -8.54 5.90
C ALA A 372 5.49 -9.80 6.72
N LEU A 373 6.11 -10.81 6.10
CA LEU A 373 6.45 -12.06 6.78
C LEU A 373 7.42 -11.87 7.95
N PRO A 374 8.63 -11.32 7.78
CA PRO A 374 9.55 -11.18 8.90
C PRO A 374 8.97 -10.29 10.00
N PHE A 375 8.20 -9.25 9.66
CA PHE A 375 7.63 -8.38 10.66
C PHE A 375 6.46 -9.05 11.41
N ALA A 376 5.63 -9.84 10.73
CA ALA A 376 4.61 -10.66 11.41
C ALA A 376 5.23 -11.77 12.26
N ALA A 377 6.34 -12.37 11.82
CA ALA A 377 7.04 -13.43 12.54
C ALA A 377 7.63 -12.94 13.87
N LEU A 378 8.09 -11.70 13.90
CA LEU A 378 8.78 -11.09 15.05
C LEU A 378 7.89 -10.17 15.89
N ALA A 379 6.66 -9.92 15.43
CA ALA A 379 5.66 -9.15 16.16
C ALA A 379 5.34 -9.73 17.53
N ASP A 380 4.90 -8.85 18.43
CA ASP A 380 4.32 -9.25 19.70
C ASP A 380 2.98 -9.95 19.48
N GLU A 381 2.64 -10.90 20.35
CA GLU A 381 1.37 -11.64 20.29
C GLU A 381 0.15 -10.70 20.35
N SER A 382 0.25 -9.59 21.10
CA SER A 382 -0.78 -8.56 21.14
C SER A 382 -1.05 -7.93 19.77
N GLY A 383 -0.07 -7.95 18.87
CA GLY A 383 -0.17 -7.45 17.50
C GLY A 383 -1.02 -8.30 16.56
N LYS A 384 -1.34 -9.55 16.90
CA LYS A 384 -2.14 -10.44 16.04
C LYS A 384 -3.50 -9.84 15.67
N ALA A 385 -4.16 -9.18 16.63
CA ALA A 385 -5.47 -8.57 16.40
C ALA A 385 -5.42 -7.37 15.43
N ARG A 386 -4.25 -6.78 15.18
CA ARG A 386 -4.10 -5.80 14.09
C ARG A 386 -4.44 -6.45 12.75
N ASN A 387 -3.94 -7.66 12.51
CA ASN A 387 -4.10 -8.38 11.24
C ASN A 387 -5.53 -8.87 11.00
N ASP A 388 -6.45 -8.69 11.95
CA ASP A 388 -7.87 -8.93 11.71
C ASP A 388 -8.50 -7.78 10.91
N LYS A 389 -8.01 -6.53 11.09
CA LYS A 389 -8.63 -5.31 10.56
C LYS A 389 -7.74 -4.46 9.66
N PHE A 390 -6.44 -4.47 9.90
CA PHE A 390 -5.44 -3.64 9.21
C PHE A 390 -4.31 -4.51 8.67
N GLY A 391 -3.54 -3.98 7.72
CA GLY A 391 -2.33 -4.60 7.18
C GLY A 391 -2.54 -6.01 6.61
N GLY A 392 -3.47 -6.15 5.68
CA GLY A 392 -3.55 -7.40 4.89
C GLY A 392 -2.36 -7.53 3.95
N LEU A 393 -2.04 -8.74 3.50
CA LEU A 393 -1.10 -8.94 2.41
C LEU A 393 -1.56 -8.18 1.15
N GLY A 394 -0.62 -7.48 0.50
CA GLY A 394 -0.87 -6.65 -0.66
C GLY A 394 -1.68 -5.38 -0.36
N ASP A 395 -1.72 -4.91 0.89
CA ASP A 395 -2.36 -3.64 1.25
C ASP A 395 -1.49 -2.46 0.80
N TYR A 396 -2.06 -1.58 -0.03
CA TYR A 396 -1.38 -0.43 -0.61
C TYR A 396 -2.32 0.75 -0.82
N ARG A 397 -1.74 1.92 -1.08
CA ARG A 397 -2.45 3.09 -1.59
C ARG A 397 -1.63 3.75 -2.71
N LYS A 398 -2.26 4.00 -3.86
CA LYS A 398 -1.65 4.81 -4.93
C LYS A 398 -1.55 6.27 -4.47
N GLN A 399 -0.45 6.93 -4.79
CA GLN A 399 -0.22 8.33 -4.42
C GLN A 399 -0.44 9.24 -5.63
N PHE A 400 -1.14 10.36 -5.44
CA PHE A 400 -1.50 11.30 -6.52
C PHE A 400 -0.27 11.91 -7.21
N HIS A 401 0.84 12.06 -6.49
CA HIS A 401 2.09 12.58 -7.02
C HIS A 401 2.98 11.49 -7.65
N GLY A 402 2.42 10.32 -7.93
CA GLY A 402 3.13 9.15 -8.44
C GLY A 402 3.74 8.28 -7.35
N GLY A 403 3.87 6.98 -7.66
CA GLY A 403 4.30 5.95 -6.73
C GLY A 403 3.16 5.36 -5.88
N PHE A 404 3.52 4.67 -4.82
CA PHE A 404 2.57 4.02 -3.92
C PHE A 404 3.10 3.97 -2.50
N GLU A 405 2.17 3.80 -1.58
CA GLU A 405 2.38 3.52 -0.16
C GLU A 405 2.04 2.05 0.10
N TYR A 406 2.96 1.33 0.71
CA TYR A 406 2.79 -0.03 1.18
C TYR A 406 2.38 -0.03 2.65
N ARG A 407 1.20 -0.59 2.95
CA ARG A 407 0.46 -0.38 4.21
C ARG A 407 0.41 -1.61 5.11
N THR A 408 0.95 -2.74 4.66
CA THR A 408 0.87 -4.01 5.38
C THR A 408 1.53 -3.97 6.77
N LEU A 409 2.63 -3.25 6.91
CA LEU A 409 3.50 -3.36 8.09
C LEU A 409 2.92 -2.69 9.35
N PRO A 410 3.09 -3.31 10.53
CA PRO A 410 2.94 -2.60 11.79
C PRO A 410 4.00 -1.51 11.94
N SER A 411 3.82 -0.60 12.89
CA SER A 411 4.84 0.41 13.16
C SER A 411 6.15 -0.24 13.60
N TRP A 412 7.22 0.11 12.91
CA TRP A 412 8.56 -0.43 13.12
C TRP A 412 9.47 0.53 13.92
N LEU A 413 8.91 1.59 14.50
CA LEU A 413 9.61 2.55 15.37
C LEU A 413 9.98 1.96 16.74
N VAL A 414 9.66 0.70 17.01
CA VAL A 414 9.97 0.00 18.26
C VAL A 414 11.46 0.04 18.62
N SER A 415 12.35 0.08 17.61
CA SER A 415 13.78 0.28 17.83
C SER A 415 14.48 0.79 16.56
N PRO A 416 15.67 1.43 16.70
CA PRO A 416 16.49 1.81 15.55
C PRO A 416 16.84 0.62 14.64
N ALA A 417 17.08 -0.56 15.21
CA ALA A 417 17.43 -1.75 14.44
C ALA A 417 16.27 -2.22 13.56
N LEU A 418 15.04 -2.22 14.10
CA LEU A 418 13.84 -2.61 13.36
C LEU A 418 13.48 -1.60 12.27
N THR A 419 13.60 -0.31 12.59
CA THR A 419 13.42 0.79 11.62
C THR A 419 14.43 0.69 10.48
N LYS A 420 15.71 0.48 10.80
CA LYS A 420 16.76 0.28 9.79
C LYS A 420 16.44 -0.94 8.92
N ALA A 421 16.02 -2.05 9.53
CA ALA A 421 15.63 -3.25 8.79
C ALA A 421 14.48 -2.98 7.80
N ALA A 422 13.40 -2.32 8.24
CA ALA A 422 12.24 -2.02 7.38
C ALA A 422 12.68 -1.23 6.13
N ILE A 423 13.44 -0.17 6.34
CA ILE A 423 13.90 0.73 5.27
C ILE A 423 14.86 0.02 4.32
N TYR A 424 15.84 -0.70 4.86
CA TYR A 424 16.90 -1.33 4.05
C TYR A 424 16.38 -2.55 3.28
N VAL A 425 15.52 -3.36 3.90
CA VAL A 425 14.90 -4.49 3.21
C VAL A 425 13.96 -3.98 2.12
N CYS A 426 13.18 -2.92 2.35
CA CYS A 426 12.37 -2.29 1.31
C CYS A 426 13.23 -1.81 0.14
N TRP A 427 14.33 -1.10 0.44
CA TRP A 427 15.27 -0.63 -0.58
C TRP A 427 15.78 -1.76 -1.46
N LEU A 428 16.37 -2.79 -0.84
CA LEU A 428 16.93 -3.93 -1.56
C LEU A 428 15.85 -4.73 -2.30
N THR A 429 14.64 -4.81 -1.77
CA THR A 429 13.53 -5.50 -2.44
C THR A 429 13.15 -4.78 -3.74
N VAL A 430 13.06 -3.45 -3.71
CA VAL A 430 12.75 -2.63 -4.90
C VAL A 430 13.91 -2.69 -5.90
N GLU A 431 15.15 -2.56 -5.42
CA GLU A 431 16.36 -2.61 -6.24
C GLU A 431 16.53 -3.96 -6.94
N GLN A 432 16.34 -5.07 -6.22
CA GLN A 432 16.53 -6.44 -6.71
C GLN A 432 15.24 -7.07 -7.28
N ARG A 433 14.17 -6.28 -7.50
CA ARG A 433 12.82 -6.79 -7.77
C ARG A 433 12.72 -7.81 -8.91
N PHE A 434 13.49 -7.65 -9.99
CA PHE A 434 13.47 -8.60 -11.11
C PHE A 434 14.16 -9.92 -10.76
N ALA A 435 15.37 -9.85 -10.19
CA ALA A 435 16.12 -11.04 -9.78
C ALA A 435 15.37 -11.83 -8.69
N LEU A 436 14.67 -11.13 -7.80
CA LEU A 436 13.82 -11.76 -6.79
C LEU A 436 12.57 -12.39 -7.39
N ALA A 437 11.88 -11.70 -8.30
CA ALA A 437 10.67 -12.22 -8.95
C ALA A 437 10.92 -13.54 -9.69
N GLU A 438 12.09 -13.69 -10.31
CA GLU A 438 12.50 -14.94 -10.98
C GLU A 438 12.74 -16.11 -10.02
N ARG A 439 13.08 -15.82 -8.77
CA ARG A 439 13.42 -16.82 -7.74
C ARG A 439 12.28 -17.07 -6.75
N LEU A 440 11.18 -16.35 -6.90
CA LEU A 440 10.02 -16.48 -6.04
C LEU A 440 9.14 -17.64 -6.53
N HIS A 441 9.25 -18.79 -5.87
CA HIS A 441 8.47 -19.96 -6.25
C HIS A 441 7.00 -19.79 -5.89
N SER A 442 6.13 -20.19 -6.82
CA SER A 442 4.69 -20.16 -6.62
C SER A 442 4.28 -20.99 -5.38
N ASP A 443 4.88 -22.13 -5.09
CA ASP A 443 4.49 -22.94 -3.92
C ASP A 443 4.76 -22.26 -2.56
N ASP A 444 5.91 -21.61 -2.40
CA ASP A 444 6.25 -20.84 -1.19
C ASP A 444 5.23 -19.73 -0.93
N LEU A 445 4.77 -19.14 -2.02
CA LEU A 445 3.81 -18.07 -2.05
C LEU A 445 2.42 -18.47 -1.49
N ARG A 446 1.98 -19.72 -1.68
CA ARG A 446 0.79 -20.22 -0.96
C ARG A 446 1.07 -20.29 0.54
N ALA A 447 2.22 -20.83 0.92
CA ALA A 447 2.61 -20.95 2.32
C ALA A 447 2.73 -19.58 2.99
N VAL A 448 3.17 -18.54 2.27
CA VAL A 448 3.18 -17.14 2.70
C VAL A 448 1.77 -16.69 3.11
N ALA A 449 0.79 -16.84 2.22
CA ALA A 449 -0.58 -16.39 2.50
C ALA A 449 -1.23 -17.15 3.66
N GLU A 450 -1.05 -18.47 3.71
CA GLU A 450 -1.60 -19.33 4.77
C GLU A 450 -0.95 -19.02 6.12
N ALA A 451 0.39 -18.95 6.18
CA ALA A 451 1.12 -18.66 7.40
C ALA A 451 0.79 -17.26 7.94
N TYR A 452 0.62 -16.27 7.05
CA TYR A 452 0.25 -14.91 7.45
C TYR A 452 -1.17 -14.86 8.02
N ALA A 453 -2.14 -15.46 7.31
CA ALA A 453 -3.53 -15.51 7.76
C ALA A 453 -3.71 -16.24 9.10
N GLN A 454 -2.93 -17.30 9.34
CA GLN A 454 -2.99 -18.09 10.57
C GLN A 454 -2.12 -17.52 11.70
N GLY A 455 -1.27 -16.53 11.41
CA GLY A 455 -0.24 -16.09 12.35
C GLY A 455 0.71 -17.22 12.75
N ALA A 456 1.02 -18.13 11.83
CA ALA A 456 1.81 -19.34 12.06
C ALA A 456 3.31 -19.01 12.19
N ARG A 457 3.69 -18.43 13.34
CA ARG A 457 5.02 -17.88 13.63
C ARG A 457 6.19 -18.74 13.15
N GLU A 458 6.15 -20.03 13.40
CA GLU A 458 7.21 -20.98 13.00
C GLU A 458 7.40 -21.03 11.48
N GLN A 459 6.29 -21.12 10.73
CA GLN A 459 6.30 -21.10 9.27
C GLN A 459 6.71 -19.72 8.74
N LEU A 460 6.23 -18.64 9.37
CA LEU A 460 6.61 -17.26 9.04
C LEU A 460 8.13 -17.06 9.20
N CYS A 461 8.71 -17.48 10.32
CA CYS A 461 10.16 -17.40 10.55
C CYS A 461 10.95 -18.19 9.50
N ALA A 462 10.54 -19.42 9.21
CA ALA A 462 11.25 -20.26 8.23
C ALA A 462 11.22 -19.67 6.82
N LEU A 463 10.06 -19.21 6.36
CA LEU A 463 9.90 -18.55 5.05
C LEU A 463 10.66 -17.22 5.01
N ALA A 464 10.53 -16.39 6.03
CA ALA A 464 11.23 -15.11 6.11
C ALA A 464 12.75 -15.30 6.11
N GLN A 465 13.27 -16.27 6.86
CA GLN A 465 14.71 -16.56 6.88
C GLN A 465 15.22 -16.94 5.49
N LYS A 466 14.54 -17.88 4.82
CA LYS A 466 14.88 -18.32 3.45
C LYS A 466 15.00 -17.12 2.49
N TYR A 467 14.03 -16.20 2.52
CA TYR A 467 13.99 -15.09 1.58
C TYR A 467 14.90 -13.92 1.94
N ILE A 468 15.11 -13.65 3.24
CA ILE A 468 16.10 -12.66 3.66
C ILE A 468 17.52 -13.13 3.33
N GLU A 469 17.82 -14.43 3.46
CA GLU A 469 19.09 -15.00 3.02
C GLU A 469 19.29 -14.87 1.52
N LEU A 470 18.24 -15.12 0.73
CA LEU A 470 18.26 -14.87 -0.71
C LEU A 470 18.54 -13.39 -1.03
N LEU A 471 17.84 -12.46 -0.39
CA LEU A 471 18.01 -11.02 -0.60
C LEU A 471 19.45 -10.58 -0.30
N ILE A 472 20.01 -11.06 0.82
CA ILE A 472 21.41 -10.81 1.18
C ILE A 472 22.36 -11.38 0.12
N SER A 473 22.13 -12.59 -0.38
CA SER A 473 23.00 -13.23 -1.38
C SER A 473 23.03 -12.51 -2.73
N LEU A 474 21.96 -11.79 -3.07
CA LEU A 474 21.86 -10.98 -4.29
C LEU A 474 22.52 -9.61 -4.13
N THR A 475 22.82 -9.18 -2.90
CA THR A 475 23.29 -7.83 -2.60
C THR A 475 24.81 -7.79 -2.50
N THR A 476 25.46 -7.00 -3.35
CA THR A 476 26.92 -6.84 -3.35
C THR A 476 27.40 -5.71 -2.42
N ASP A 477 26.59 -4.69 -2.16
CA ASP A 477 26.93 -3.60 -1.24
C ASP A 477 26.86 -4.06 0.23
N ARG A 478 28.04 -4.21 0.84
CA ARG A 478 28.19 -4.61 2.24
C ARG A 478 27.47 -3.69 3.23
N ARG A 479 27.40 -2.38 2.96
CA ARG A 479 26.75 -1.41 3.87
C ARG A 479 25.24 -1.59 3.87
N LEU A 480 24.66 -2.01 2.75
CA LEU A 480 23.24 -2.34 2.67
C LEU A 480 22.95 -3.67 3.39
N VAL A 481 23.80 -4.69 3.18
CA VAL A 481 23.71 -5.98 3.89
C VAL A 481 23.78 -5.80 5.40
N GLU A 482 24.71 -4.98 5.91
CA GLU A 482 24.83 -4.64 7.34
C GLU A 482 23.55 -4.01 7.91
N GLY A 483 22.75 -3.33 7.08
CA GLY A 483 21.45 -2.80 7.49
C GLY A 483 20.37 -3.86 7.70
N VAL A 484 20.47 -5.00 7.03
CA VAL A 484 19.52 -6.12 7.10
C VAL A 484 19.90 -7.14 8.17
N GLN A 485 21.18 -7.29 8.49
CA GLN A 485 21.69 -8.27 9.46
C GLN A 485 20.98 -8.29 10.83
N PRO A 486 20.54 -7.16 11.43
CA PRO A 486 19.77 -7.22 12.67
C PRO A 486 18.47 -8.02 12.53
N LEU A 487 17.78 -7.90 11.39
CA LEU A 487 16.56 -8.66 11.11
C LEU A 487 16.87 -10.15 10.95
N GLN A 488 17.91 -10.48 10.17
CA GLN A 488 18.35 -11.87 9.98
C GLN A 488 18.65 -12.55 11.32
N ARG A 489 19.39 -11.87 12.22
CA ARG A 489 19.69 -12.40 13.56
C ARG A 489 18.42 -12.57 14.41
N ALA A 490 17.49 -11.61 14.35
CA ALA A 490 16.23 -11.72 15.08
C ALA A 490 15.37 -12.90 14.61
N LEU A 491 15.33 -13.17 13.29
CA LEU A 491 14.66 -14.34 12.72
C LEU A 491 15.31 -15.66 13.18
N GLN A 492 16.64 -15.75 13.13
CA GLN A 492 17.39 -16.94 13.59
C GLN A 492 17.17 -17.21 15.08
N GLN A 493 17.10 -16.16 15.90
CA GLN A 493 16.84 -16.25 17.33
C GLN A 493 15.36 -16.37 17.66
N ARG A 494 14.46 -16.22 16.67
CA ARG A 494 13.00 -16.19 16.82
C ARG A 494 12.54 -15.18 17.86
N SER A 495 13.23 -14.05 17.95
CA SER A 495 12.98 -13.01 18.94
C SER A 495 11.60 -12.37 18.73
N THR A 496 10.98 -11.90 19.81
CA THR A 496 9.88 -10.93 19.75
C THR A 496 10.39 -9.56 20.11
N TRP A 497 9.78 -8.51 19.58
CA TRP A 497 9.92 -7.19 20.18
C TRP A 497 8.81 -6.93 21.19
N ASN A 498 9.13 -6.11 22.19
CA ASN A 498 8.17 -5.61 23.16
C ASN A 498 7.61 -4.27 22.67
N GLU A 499 6.32 -4.23 22.36
CA GLU A 499 5.59 -3.02 21.88
C GLU A 499 5.20 -2.07 23.02
N GLN A 500 5.23 -2.54 24.27
CA GLN A 500 4.90 -1.74 25.46
C GLN A 500 6.09 -0.95 26.01
N SER A 501 7.30 -1.24 25.53
CA SER A 501 8.51 -0.54 25.97
C SER A 501 8.53 0.89 25.46
N ASP A 502 9.00 1.82 26.30
CA ASP A 502 9.24 3.20 25.86
C ASP A 502 10.36 3.24 24.81
N ILE A 503 10.00 3.58 23.57
CA ILE A 503 10.94 3.54 22.45
C ILE A 503 12.09 4.53 22.63
N ARG A 504 11.89 5.62 23.39
CA ARG A 504 12.92 6.66 23.61
C ARG A 504 14.21 6.10 24.18
N GLN A 505 14.12 5.08 25.03
CA GLN A 505 15.29 4.41 25.61
C GLN A 505 16.14 3.70 24.54
N ARG A 506 15.48 2.95 23.63
CA ARG A 506 16.16 2.22 22.55
C ARG A 506 16.71 3.15 21.49
N TRP A 507 16.04 4.27 21.26
CA TRP A 507 16.48 5.32 20.35
C TRP A 507 17.49 6.28 20.95
N LYS A 508 17.83 6.14 22.25
CA LYS A 508 18.72 7.05 22.99
C LYS A 508 18.29 8.53 22.89
N LEU A 509 16.98 8.76 22.95
CA LEU A 509 16.39 10.11 22.95
C LEU A 509 16.32 10.68 24.37
N ALA A 510 16.22 9.80 25.36
CA ALA A 510 16.35 10.16 26.76
C ALA A 510 17.84 10.30 27.10
N GLU A 511 18.43 11.49 27.00
CA GLU A 511 19.79 11.75 27.47
C GLU A 511 19.83 12.56 28.78
N ARG A 512 20.43 11.93 29.80
CA ARG A 512 21.22 12.49 30.92
C ARG A 512 20.76 13.84 31.49
N SER A 513 19.68 13.82 32.26
CA SER A 513 19.27 14.94 33.13
C SER A 513 19.92 14.93 34.54
N LEU A 514 21.01 14.18 34.77
CA LEU A 514 21.56 13.97 36.13
C LEU A 514 23.04 14.39 36.34
N GLU A 515 23.69 15.12 35.42
CA GLU A 515 25.07 15.62 35.65
C GLU A 515 25.20 17.15 35.64
N ARG A 516 24.10 17.89 35.87
CA ARG A 516 24.14 19.35 36.09
C ARG A 516 23.46 19.76 37.39
N GLU A 517 23.87 19.14 38.48
CA GLU A 517 23.70 19.54 39.89
C GLU A 517 24.55 18.48 40.64
N GLU A 518 25.78 18.72 41.09
CA GLU A 518 26.24 19.74 42.02
C GLU A 518 27.74 20.00 41.77
N GLN A 519 28.13 21.23 41.46
CA GLN A 519 29.42 21.73 41.93
C GLN A 519 29.12 22.69 43.08
N PRO A 520 29.51 22.37 44.32
CA PRO A 520 29.35 23.31 45.42
C PRO A 520 30.28 24.50 45.16
N LYS A 521 29.72 25.70 45.28
CA LYS A 521 30.49 26.94 45.35
C LYS A 521 31.52 26.82 46.47
N ALA A 522 32.79 27.00 46.13
CA ALA A 522 33.86 27.33 47.07
C ALA A 522 34.29 28.78 46.83
#